data_AF-A0A8J8Q1B0-F1
#
_entry.id   AF-A0A8J8Q1B0-F1
#
_cell.length_a   1.000
_cell.length_b   1.000
_cell.length_c   1.000
_cell.angle_alpha   90.00
_cell.angle_beta   90.00
_cell.angle_gamma   90.00
#
_symmetry.space_group_name_H-M   'P 1'
#
loop_
_entity.id
_entity.type
_entity.pdbx_description
1 polymer ?
#
loop_
_entity_poly.entity_id
_entity_poly.type
_entity_poly.pdbx_seq_one_letter_code
_entity_poly.pdbx_strand_id
1 'polypeptide(L)'
;MALTGPVLGMLAFTLLTFWGIASWALVRTLRQEGRKVELLEHQDRIDTYSPQALAELREWVEDNPDDPLADQARRQYNECVDVLEETDRHFYDWSREEIESLDRL
;
A
#
# COMPACT_ATOMS: atom_id res chain seq x y z
N MET A 1 19.21 -52.51 -15.33
CA MET A 1 17.89 -52.43 -16.01
C MET A 1 17.80 -51.07 -16.65
N ALA A 2 17.68 -50.99 -17.98
CA ALA A 2 17.47 -49.72 -18.65
C ALA A 2 16.04 -49.23 -18.36
N LEU A 3 15.88 -47.96 -17.99
CA LEU A 3 14.56 -47.34 -17.86
C LEU A 3 13.88 -47.38 -19.24
N THR A 4 12.80 -48.15 -19.35
CA THR A 4 12.06 -48.27 -20.62
C THR A 4 11.39 -46.94 -20.95
N GLY A 5 11.25 -46.61 -22.24
CA GLY A 5 10.65 -45.36 -22.70
C GLY A 5 9.32 -44.98 -22.01
N PRO A 6 8.40 -45.93 -21.76
CA PRO A 6 7.17 -45.66 -21.01
C PRO A 6 7.41 -45.20 -19.56
N VAL A 7 8.39 -45.75 -18.87
CA VAL A 7 8.73 -45.38 -17.48
C VAL A 7 9.32 -43.97 -17.43
N LEU A 8 10.17 -43.62 -18.40
CA LEU A 8 10.68 -42.25 -18.54
C LEU A 8 9.58 -41.25 -18.86
N GLY A 9 8.64 -41.62 -19.74
CA GLY A 9 7.48 -40.79 -20.07
C GLY A 9 6.60 -40.53 -18.84
N MET A 10 6.33 -41.56 -18.03
CA MET A 10 5.53 -41.42 -16.82
C MET A 10 6.24 -40.58 -15.75
N LEU A 11 7.56 -40.73 -15.58
CA LEU A 11 8.36 -39.91 -14.66
C LEU A 11 8.42 -38.44 -15.09
N ALA A 12 8.63 -38.17 -16.37
CA ALA A 12 8.62 -36.81 -16.90
C ALA A 12 7.24 -36.17 -16.72
N PHE A 13 6.17 -36.92 -17.01
CA PHE A 13 4.80 -36.45 -16.83
C PHE A 13 4.49 -36.12 -15.38
N THR A 14 4.84 -36.97 -14.41
CA THR A 14 4.55 -36.70 -13.00
C THR A 14 5.34 -35.51 -12.47
N LEU A 15 6.62 -35.39 -12.85
CA LEU A 15 7.46 -34.24 -12.47
C LEU A 15 6.92 -32.93 -13.04
N LEU A 16 6.59 -32.90 -14.33
CA LEU A 16 6.07 -31.70 -14.99
C LEU A 16 4.68 -31.34 -14.48
N THR A 17 3.81 -32.33 -14.24
CA THR A 17 2.46 -32.09 -13.74
C THR A 17 2.51 -31.56 -12.33
N PHE A 18 3.24 -32.22 -11.43
CA PHE A 18 3.31 -31.81 -10.03
C PHE A 18 4.02 -30.46 -9.89
N TRP A 19 5.23 -30.34 -10.43
CA TRP A 19 6.05 -29.15 -10.24
C TRP A 19 5.57 -27.97 -11.09
N GLY A 20 5.07 -28.24 -12.30
CA GLY A 20 4.50 -27.23 -13.18
C GLY A 20 3.21 -26.65 -12.63
N ILE A 21 2.27 -27.49 -12.15
CA ILE A 21 1.02 -27.00 -11.56
C ILE A 21 1.30 -26.27 -10.24
N ALA A 22 2.18 -26.79 -9.37
CA ALA A 22 2.53 -26.14 -8.11
C ALA A 22 3.18 -24.76 -8.35
N SER A 23 4.16 -24.68 -9.25
CA SER A 23 4.83 -23.41 -9.60
C SER A 23 3.86 -22.43 -10.26
N TRP A 24 3.01 -22.92 -11.16
CA TRP A 24 1.98 -22.08 -11.79
C TRP A 24 0.99 -21.53 -10.76
N ALA A 25 0.50 -22.37 -9.84
CA ALA A 25 -0.41 -21.96 -8.78
C ALA A 25 0.26 -20.92 -7.87
N LEU A 26 1.51 -21.13 -7.46
CA LEU A 26 2.25 -20.17 -6.64
C LEU A 26 2.41 -18.82 -7.36
N VAL A 27 2.89 -18.82 -8.61
CA VAL A 27 3.06 -17.59 -9.39
C VAL A 27 1.72 -16.91 -9.65
N ARG A 28 0.66 -17.68 -9.90
CA ARG A 28 -0.72 -17.18 -10.08
C ARG A 28 -1.20 -16.49 -8.82
N THR A 29 -1.03 -17.10 -7.66
CA THR A 29 -1.40 -16.54 -6.35
C THR A 29 -0.61 -15.29 -6.04
N LEU A 30 0.72 -15.35 -6.16
CA LEU A 30 1.59 -14.18 -5.94
C LEU A 30 1.27 -13.03 -6.91
N ARG A 31 0.91 -13.30 -8.17
CA ARG A 31 0.45 -12.26 -9.12
C ARG A 31 -0.96 -11.75 -8.85
N GLN A 32 -1.82 -12.52 -8.15
CA GLN A 32 -3.12 -12.03 -7.69
C GLN A 32 -2.97 -11.16 -6.47
N GLU A 33 -2.10 -11.55 -5.54
CA GLU A 33 -1.75 -10.75 -4.38
C GLU A 33 -1.02 -9.49 -4.81
N GLY A 34 -0.05 -9.57 -5.72
CA GLY A 34 0.64 -8.40 -6.27
C GLY A 34 -0.32 -7.40 -6.92
N ARG A 35 -1.27 -7.85 -7.74
CA ARG A 35 -2.32 -6.96 -8.29
C ARG A 35 -3.27 -6.42 -7.23
N LYS A 36 -3.53 -7.16 -6.15
CA LYS A 36 -4.33 -6.68 -5.02
C LYS A 36 -3.57 -5.66 -4.19
N VAL A 37 -2.26 -5.83 -4.01
CA VAL A 37 -1.37 -4.88 -3.33
C VAL A 37 -1.26 -3.61 -4.15
N GLU A 38 -1.06 -3.72 -5.48
CA GLU A 38 -1.05 -2.57 -6.39
C GLU A 38 -2.41 -1.84 -6.40
N LEU A 39 -3.51 -2.58 -6.34
CA LEU A 39 -4.85 -2.01 -6.15
C LEU A 39 -5.07 -1.42 -4.75
N LEU A 40 -4.40 -1.88 -3.69
CA LEU A 40 -4.47 -1.27 -2.34
C LEU A 40 -3.58 -0.03 -2.23
N GLU A 41 -2.45 0.02 -2.94
CA GLU A 41 -1.62 1.22 -3.09
C GLU A 41 -2.33 2.30 -3.92
N HIS A 42 -3.19 1.90 -4.87
CA HIS A 42 -3.95 2.83 -5.73
C HIS A 42 -5.40 3.04 -5.32
N GLN A 43 -5.96 2.20 -4.43
CA GLN A 43 -7.22 2.47 -3.78
C GLN A 43 -6.94 3.44 -2.65
N ASP A 44 -6.86 4.69 -3.08
CA ASP A 44 -7.30 5.83 -2.32
C ASP A 44 -6.37 6.08 -1.13
N ARG A 45 -5.33 6.89 -1.41
CA ARG A 45 -4.70 7.77 -0.43
C ARG A 45 -5.83 8.62 0.17
N ILE A 46 -6.58 8.03 1.10
CA ILE A 46 -7.68 8.69 1.79
C ILE A 46 -7.03 9.59 2.82
N ASP A 47 -7.44 10.84 2.76
CA ASP A 47 -7.32 11.81 3.83
C ASP A 47 -7.63 11.12 5.17
N THR A 48 -6.56 10.75 5.88
CA THR A 48 -6.63 9.95 7.11
C THR A 48 -7.15 10.79 8.27
N TYR A 49 -7.03 12.11 8.16
CA TYR A 49 -7.45 13.09 9.15
C TYR A 49 -8.54 13.99 8.57
N SER A 50 -9.55 14.29 9.39
CA SER A 50 -10.50 15.37 9.10
C SER A 50 -9.80 16.73 9.24
N PRO A 51 -10.38 17.82 8.69
CA PRO A 51 -9.81 19.17 8.83
C PRO A 51 -9.48 19.56 10.26
N GLN A 52 -10.38 19.22 11.19
CA GLN A 52 -10.19 19.48 12.62
C GLN A 52 -9.05 18.67 13.21
N ALA A 53 -8.97 17.37 12.89
CA ALA A 53 -7.93 16.50 13.42
C ALA A 53 -6.54 16.87 12.88
N LEU A 54 -6.45 17.33 11.62
CA LEU A 54 -5.19 17.77 11.04
C LEU A 54 -4.73 19.11 11.64
N ALA A 55 -5.66 20.01 11.96
CA ALA A 55 -5.38 21.26 12.67
C ALA A 55 -4.88 21.01 14.11
N GLU A 56 -5.53 20.10 14.84
CA GLU A 56 -5.11 19.68 16.19
C GLU A 56 -3.72 19.01 16.16
N LEU A 57 -3.44 18.19 15.15
CA LEU A 57 -2.12 17.57 14.98
C LEU A 57 -1.03 18.63 14.74
N ARG A 58 -1.33 19.65 13.93
CA ARG A 58 -0.42 20.78 13.70
C ARG A 58 -0.13 21.55 14.99
N GLU A 59 -1.18 21.95 15.70
CA GLU A 59 -1.05 22.67 16.98
C GLU A 59 -0.21 21.85 17.97
N TRP A 60 -0.48 20.54 18.07
CA TRP A 60 0.28 19.66 18.95
C TRP A 60 1.77 19.58 18.57
N VAL A 61 2.11 19.50 17.28
CA VAL A 61 3.50 19.48 16.81
C VAL A 61 4.21 20.81 17.10
N GLU A 62 3.53 21.94 16.92
CA GLU A 62 4.08 23.27 17.19
C GLU A 62 4.31 23.51 18.69
N ASP A 63 3.43 23.00 19.55
CA ASP A 63 3.52 23.15 21.00
C ASP A 63 4.50 22.16 21.66
N ASN A 64 4.83 21.05 20.98
CA ASN A 64 5.65 19.98 21.55
C ASN A 64 6.88 19.65 20.67
N PRO A 65 7.76 20.63 20.36
CA PRO A 65 8.87 20.42 19.43
C PRO A 65 9.94 19.43 19.93
N ASP A 66 10.08 19.28 21.25
CA ASP A 66 11.06 18.39 21.88
C ASP A 66 10.47 17.02 22.29
N ASP A 67 9.20 16.74 21.96
CA ASP A 67 8.59 15.45 22.27
C ASP A 67 9.20 14.34 21.40
N PRO A 68 9.49 13.14 21.96
CA PRO A 68 10.01 12.01 21.20
C PRO A 68 9.16 11.60 19.98
N LEU A 69 7.87 11.94 19.96
CA LEU A 69 6.94 11.65 18.87
C LEU A 69 6.75 12.83 17.91
N ALA A 70 7.31 14.01 18.19
CA ALA A 70 7.14 15.22 17.38
C ALA A 70 7.55 15.00 15.92
N ASP A 71 8.69 14.36 15.69
CA ASP A 71 9.18 14.02 14.35
C ASP A 71 8.23 13.06 13.61
N GLN A 72 7.60 12.14 14.33
CA GLN A 72 6.65 11.20 13.73
C GLN A 72 5.34 11.89 13.37
N ALA A 73 4.82 12.72 14.28
CA ALA A 73 3.62 13.51 14.05
C ALA A 73 3.79 14.50 12.89
N ARG A 74 4.95 15.16 12.79
CA ARG A 74 5.29 16.04 11.66
C ARG A 74 5.32 15.29 10.32
N ARG A 75 5.89 14.07 10.29
CA ARG A 75 5.85 13.23 9.08
C ARG A 75 4.43 12.86 8.69
N GLN A 76 3.59 12.46 9.65
CA GLN A 76 2.19 12.09 9.37
C GLN A 76 1.37 13.29 8.88
N TYR A 77 1.58 14.48 9.46
CA TYR A 77 0.97 15.71 8.99
C TYR A 77 1.34 15.99 7.52
N ASN A 78 2.65 16.00 7.21
CA ASN A 78 3.13 16.28 5.86
C ASN A 78 2.64 15.23 4.84
N GLU A 79 2.59 13.96 5.22
CA GLU A 79 2.03 12.90 4.38
C GLU A 79 0.55 13.12 4.08
N CYS A 80 -0.25 13.55 5.06
CA CYS A 80 -1.67 13.85 4.86
C CYS A 80 -1.88 15.08 3.97
N VAL A 81 -1.04 16.12 4.10
CA VAL A 81 -1.08 17.28 3.20
C VAL A 81 -0.80 16.86 1.75
N ASP A 82 0.23 16.03 1.54
CA ASP A 82 0.59 15.53 0.20
C ASP A 82 -0.53 14.70 -0.44
N VAL A 83 -1.21 13.89 0.37
CA VAL A 83 -2.38 13.13 -0.06
C VAL A 83 -3.51 14.05 -0.53
N LEU A 84 -3.78 15.12 0.22
CA LEU A 84 -4.83 16.10 -0.07
C LEU A 84 -4.52 16.91 -1.34
N GLU A 85 -3.25 17.23 -1.61
CA GLU A 85 -2.86 17.93 -2.83
C GLU A 85 -2.95 17.04 -4.09
N GLU A 86 -2.69 15.75 -3.97
CA GLU A 86 -2.64 14.82 -5.12
C GLU A 86 -3.99 14.22 -5.50
N THR A 87 -4.98 14.23 -4.60
CA THR A 87 -6.22 13.45 -4.76
C THR A 87 -7.43 14.37 -4.94
N ASP A 88 -8.13 14.28 -6.08
CA ASP A 88 -9.36 15.06 -6.35
C ASP A 88 -10.59 14.58 -5.55
N ARG A 89 -10.49 13.45 -4.87
CA ARG A 89 -11.56 12.83 -4.08
C ARG A 89 -11.15 12.73 -2.62
N HIS A 90 -11.85 13.47 -1.77
CA HIS A 90 -11.66 13.47 -0.33
C HIS A 90 -12.80 12.70 0.34
N PHE A 91 -12.46 11.96 1.40
CA PHE A 91 -13.42 11.26 2.25
C PHE A 91 -14.14 12.22 3.19
N TYR A 92 -13.44 13.22 3.72
CA TYR A 92 -14.01 14.31 4.50
C TYR A 92 -14.39 15.50 3.61
N ASP A 93 -15.32 16.32 4.11
CA ASP A 93 -15.81 17.53 3.43
C ASP A 93 -14.76 18.66 3.48
N TRP A 94 -13.64 18.47 2.79
CA TRP A 94 -12.61 19.50 2.61
C TRP A 94 -13.07 20.56 1.62
N SER A 95 -12.99 21.83 2.01
CA SER A 95 -13.06 22.94 1.05
C SER A 95 -11.71 23.14 0.35
N ARG A 96 -11.73 23.73 -0.85
CA ARG A 96 -10.49 24.06 -1.57
C ARG A 96 -9.68 25.09 -0.81
N GLU A 97 -10.34 26.06 -0.19
CA GLU A 97 -9.67 27.08 0.62
C GLU A 97 -8.94 26.47 1.83
N GLU A 98 -9.52 25.44 2.47
CA GLU A 98 -8.87 24.74 3.57
C GLU A 98 -7.62 24.00 3.09
N ILE A 99 -7.70 23.27 1.98
CA ILE A 99 -6.53 22.54 1.43
C ILE A 99 -5.43 23.52 1.01
N GLU A 100 -5.76 24.61 0.32
CA GLU A 100 -4.81 25.63 -0.12
C GLU A 100 -4.13 26.38 1.05
N SER A 101 -4.74 26.36 2.24
CA SER A 101 -4.18 26.97 3.45
C SER A 101 -3.21 26.07 4.21
N LEU A 102 -3.11 24.79 3.84
CA LEU A 102 -2.21 23.84 4.50
C LEU A 102 -0.80 23.99 3.93
N ASP A 103 0.15 24.25 4.83
CA ASP A 103 1.58 24.26 4.52
C ASP A 103 2.27 23.12 5.26
N ARG A 104 3.25 22.48 4.62
CA ARG A 104 4.11 21.47 5.29
C ARG A 104 4.85 22.07 6.49
N LEU A 105 4.97 21.29 7.57
CA LEU A 105 5.66 21.63 8.82
C LEU A 105 7.13 21.23 8.82
#